data_AF-A0AAD6V278-F1
#
_entry.id   AF-A0AAD6V278-F1
#
_cell.length_a   1.000
_cell.length_b   1.000
_cell.length_c   1.000
_cell.angle_alpha   90.00
_cell.angle_beta   90.00
_cell.angle_gamma   90.00
#
_symmetry.space_group_name_H-M   'P 1'
#
loop_
_entity.id
_entity.type
_entity.pdbx_description
1 polymer ?
#
loop_
_entity_poly.entity_id
_entity_poly.type
_entity_poly.pdbx_seq_one_letter_code
_entity_poly.pdbx_strand_id
1 'polypeptide(L)'
;MATSTASNFRQNADLWFSPEVVILRAQKDVFRIFVSILRAKSSVFADMFSFPSPPTSEVETIDGIQVVDLHDDPEELGAFLKAIFDADFFLPPPTKTITKLQDIIGILRMAHKYDVAFLRRRALQHLELLYRVHLGEPGESPGWDSVDQSRYSSDKDRDLIVIKAAVEVGATWLLPAAYYSLCAGNDIREIMTDGSPWNDLGDPQKVVCITGYTALLQYSPKMWQSLLTPSNEDYCEDPAECDARRLELASALLTFGSIRHALGTMDQAWWASAGQMFCSHCYGDLEASPEARVLGGASFFVWASSVAGVGKRAQFRTARSH
;
A
#
# COMPACT_ATOMS: atom_id res chain seq x y z
N MET A 1 42.10 38.62 31.14
CA MET A 1 41.16 37.96 32.07
C MET A 1 39.90 37.61 31.28
N ALA A 2 39.70 36.34 30.94
CA ALA A 2 38.42 35.84 30.44
C ALA A 2 38.05 34.68 31.36
N THR A 3 37.04 34.90 32.17
CA THR A 3 36.48 33.98 33.15
C THR A 3 35.96 32.74 32.45
N SER A 4 36.67 31.63 32.60
CA SER A 4 36.14 30.29 32.37
C SER A 4 35.06 30.04 33.42
N THR A 5 33.81 30.28 33.05
CA THR A 5 32.67 29.71 33.76
C THR A 5 32.65 28.22 33.42
N ALA A 6 33.26 27.41 34.28
CA ALA A 6 33.06 25.97 34.29
C ALA A 6 31.56 25.73 34.50
N SER A 7 30.88 25.44 33.41
CA SER A 7 29.45 25.26 33.42
C SER A 7 29.16 23.80 33.77
N ASN A 8 28.57 23.57 34.95
CA ASN A 8 28.11 22.24 35.43
C ASN A 8 26.90 21.74 34.63
N PHE A 9 26.91 21.88 33.31
CA PHE A 9 25.85 21.39 32.43
C PHE A 9 26.30 20.08 31.78
N ARG A 10 25.45 19.06 31.89
CA ARG A 10 25.63 17.79 31.19
C ARG A 10 24.96 17.90 29.83
N GLN A 11 25.75 17.73 28.77
CA GLN A 11 25.20 17.58 27.42
C GLN A 11 24.42 16.26 27.34
N ASN A 12 23.18 16.34 26.87
CA ASN A 12 22.39 15.16 26.55
C ASN A 12 22.76 14.71 25.14
N ALA A 13 23.46 13.57 25.01
CA ALA A 13 23.93 13.06 23.73
C ALA A 13 22.82 12.87 22.68
N ASP A 14 21.59 12.57 23.12
CA ASP A 14 20.45 12.34 22.22
C ASP A 14 19.91 13.65 21.61
N LEU A 15 20.22 14.79 22.22
CA LEU A 15 19.72 16.12 21.86
C LEU A 15 20.85 17.15 21.65
N TRP A 16 22.10 16.71 21.56
CA TRP A 16 23.27 17.57 21.40
C TRP A 16 23.77 17.58 19.95
N PHE A 17 22.99 18.21 19.07
CA PHE A 17 23.26 18.25 17.64
C PHE A 17 24.32 19.29 17.26
N SER A 18 25.20 18.95 16.32
CA SER A 18 26.11 19.91 15.67
C SER A 18 25.31 20.88 14.77
N PRO A 19 25.65 22.18 14.71
CA PRO A 19 24.98 23.18 13.87
C PRO A 19 25.37 23.11 12.37
N GLU A 20 25.92 21.98 11.93
CA GLU A 20 26.38 21.77 10.56
C GLU A 20 25.20 21.77 9.57
N VAL A 21 25.33 22.55 8.50
CA VAL A 21 24.34 22.67 7.43
C VAL A 21 24.94 22.26 6.09
N VAL A 22 24.10 21.69 5.23
CA VAL A 22 24.44 21.32 3.85
C VAL A 22 23.32 21.76 2.92
N ILE A 23 23.64 21.98 1.64
CA ILE A 23 22.65 22.17 0.59
C ILE A 23 22.59 20.87 -0.22
N LEU A 24 21.46 20.17 -0.13
CA LEU A 24 21.17 19.06 -1.04
C LEU A 24 20.57 19.62 -2.32
N ARG A 25 21.09 19.23 -3.47
CA ARG A 25 20.54 19.62 -4.78
C ARG A 25 19.98 18.40 -5.50
N ALA A 26 18.73 18.47 -5.92
CA ALA A 26 18.11 17.50 -6.80
C ALA A 26 17.62 18.23 -8.05
N GLN A 27 18.26 17.96 -9.18
CA GLN A 27 18.05 18.71 -10.43
C GLN A 27 18.24 20.23 -10.23
N LYS A 28 17.14 21.01 -10.21
CA LYS A 28 17.15 22.47 -10.03
C LYS A 28 16.75 22.90 -8.62
N ASP A 29 16.20 21.99 -7.83
CA ASP A 29 15.73 22.29 -6.48
C ASP A 29 16.86 22.11 -5.47
N VAL A 30 16.94 23.04 -4.53
CA VAL A 30 17.96 23.07 -3.49
C VAL A 30 17.33 23.12 -2.11
N PHE A 31 17.82 22.27 -1.21
CA PHE A 31 17.31 22.10 0.15
C PHE A 31 18.42 22.35 1.15
N ARG A 32 18.34 23.47 1.87
CA ARG A 32 19.27 23.77 2.98
C ARG A 32 18.77 23.11 4.25
N ILE A 33 19.56 22.21 4.82
CA ILE A 33 19.15 21.35 5.93
C ILE A 33 20.27 21.13 6.95
N PHE A 34 19.90 20.70 8.17
CA PHE A 34 20.86 20.32 9.20
C PHE A 34 21.35 18.89 9.01
N VAL A 35 22.66 18.71 8.87
CA VAL A 35 23.32 17.41 8.67
C VAL A 35 23.09 16.49 9.86
N SER A 36 23.16 17.05 11.07
CA SER A 36 23.03 16.32 12.33
C SER A 36 21.68 15.60 12.48
N ILE A 37 20.59 16.18 11.96
CA ILE A 37 19.27 15.54 11.95
C ILE A 37 19.22 14.39 10.93
N LEU A 38 19.76 14.59 9.72
CA LEU A 38 19.79 13.51 8.72
C LEU A 38 20.63 12.32 9.20
N ARG A 39 21.85 12.55 9.71
CA ARG A 39 22.72 11.49 10.24
C ARG A 39 22.01 10.70 11.35
N ALA A 40 21.23 11.37 12.20
CA ALA A 40 20.50 10.72 13.29
C ALA A 40 19.33 9.85 12.84
N LYS A 41 18.81 10.05 11.62
CA LYS A 41 17.61 9.35 11.10
C LYS A 41 17.89 8.38 9.97
N SER A 42 19.05 8.50 9.31
CA SER A 42 19.43 7.74 8.12
C SER A 42 20.86 7.25 8.25
N SER A 43 21.04 5.92 8.20
CA SER A 43 22.37 5.30 8.17
C SER A 43 23.14 5.69 6.89
N VAL A 44 22.45 5.77 5.75
CA VAL A 44 23.04 6.16 4.47
C VAL A 44 23.58 7.59 4.50
N PHE A 45 22.83 8.54 5.07
CA PHE A 45 23.34 9.91 5.23
C PHE A 45 24.42 9.99 6.32
N ALA A 46 24.33 9.19 7.39
CA ALA A 46 25.40 9.09 8.37
C ALA A 46 26.73 8.70 7.72
N ASP A 47 26.71 7.67 6.87
CA ASP A 47 27.86 7.19 6.12
C ASP A 47 28.31 8.21 5.07
N MET A 48 27.39 8.77 4.27
CA MET A 48 27.68 9.76 3.23
C MET A 48 28.44 10.96 3.79
N PHE A 49 28.03 11.47 4.96
CA PHE A 49 28.66 12.61 5.60
C PHE A 49 29.81 12.23 6.55
N SER A 50 30.15 10.94 6.68
CA SER A 50 31.32 10.51 7.47
C SER A 50 32.63 10.65 6.71
N PHE A 51 32.55 10.68 5.37
CA PHE A 51 33.72 10.85 4.51
C PHE A 51 34.24 12.30 4.58
N PRO A 52 35.56 12.50 4.67
CA PRO A 52 36.13 13.84 4.63
C PRO A 52 35.82 14.50 3.29
N SER A 53 35.28 15.72 3.32
CA SER A 53 35.01 16.49 2.11
C SER A 53 36.32 16.65 1.30
N PRO A 54 36.27 16.53 -0.04
CA PRO A 54 37.42 16.76 -0.89
C PRO A 54 37.97 18.19 -0.69
N PRO A 55 39.25 18.44 -1.04
CA PRO A 55 39.86 19.74 -0.85
C PRO A 55 39.02 20.87 -1.46
N THR A 56 38.94 21.99 -0.74
CA THR A 56 37.96 23.07 -0.89
C THR A 56 37.86 23.70 -2.28
N SER A 57 38.88 23.53 -3.13
CA SER A 57 38.90 24.03 -4.51
C SER A 57 38.01 23.26 -5.49
N GLU A 58 37.52 22.08 -5.10
CA GLU A 58 36.68 21.21 -5.95
C GLU A 58 35.23 21.09 -5.47
N VAL A 59 34.89 21.70 -4.32
CA VAL A 59 33.56 21.59 -3.72
C VAL A 59 32.71 22.77 -4.16
N GLU A 60 31.61 22.48 -4.85
CA GLU A 60 30.63 23.49 -5.16
C GLU A 60 29.97 24.02 -3.87
N THR A 61 29.80 25.34 -3.80
CA THR A 61 29.17 26.00 -2.66
C THR A 61 28.14 27.03 -3.11
N ILE A 62 27.06 27.14 -2.33
CA ILE A 62 26.09 28.25 -2.42
C ILE A 62 26.12 28.96 -1.07
N ASP A 63 26.35 30.28 -1.07
CA ASP A 63 26.51 31.10 0.14
C ASP A 63 27.57 30.56 1.13
N GLY A 64 28.64 29.96 0.59
CA GLY A 64 29.71 29.34 1.39
C GLY A 64 29.33 28.02 2.06
N ILE A 65 28.17 27.44 1.72
CA ILE A 65 27.70 26.14 2.21
C ILE A 65 27.92 25.09 1.12
N GLN A 66 28.48 23.94 1.50
CA GLN A 66 28.70 22.82 0.59
C GLN A 66 27.39 22.35 -0.07
N VAL A 67 27.44 22.18 -1.39
CA VAL A 67 26.39 21.57 -2.19
C VAL A 67 26.70 20.09 -2.38
N VAL A 68 25.69 19.24 -2.17
CA VAL A 68 25.74 17.81 -2.46
C VAL A 68 24.65 17.48 -3.47
N ASP A 69 25.06 17.00 -4.64
CA ASP A 69 24.16 16.57 -5.70
C ASP A 69 23.56 15.19 -5.40
N LEU A 70 22.24 15.13 -5.45
CA LEU A 70 21.45 13.91 -5.39
C LEU A 70 20.74 13.71 -6.73
N HIS A 71 20.72 12.48 -7.22
CA HIS A 71 20.04 12.11 -8.46
C HIS A 71 18.58 11.69 -8.25
N ASP A 72 17.96 12.15 -7.16
CA ASP A 72 16.57 11.85 -6.83
C ASP A 72 15.59 12.75 -7.57
N ASP A 73 14.35 12.32 -7.60
CA ASP A 73 13.24 13.19 -7.97
C ASP A 73 13.08 14.31 -6.92
N PRO A 74 13.05 15.59 -7.34
CA PRO A 74 13.02 16.70 -6.40
C PRO A 74 11.71 16.78 -5.59
N GLU A 75 10.59 16.34 -6.14
CA GLU A 75 9.31 16.34 -5.42
C GLU A 75 9.29 15.25 -4.35
N GLU A 76 9.71 14.02 -4.71
CA GLU A 76 9.83 12.91 -3.77
C GLU A 76 10.83 13.22 -2.64
N LEU A 77 12.00 13.78 -2.99
CA LEU A 77 13.01 14.19 -2.01
C LEU A 77 12.47 15.30 -1.09
N GLY A 78 11.77 16.28 -1.66
CA GLY A 78 11.16 17.36 -0.89
C GLY A 78 10.13 16.85 0.12
N ALA A 79 9.25 15.93 -0.26
CA ALA A 79 8.28 15.30 0.64
C ALA A 79 8.97 14.49 1.74
N PHE A 80 10.01 13.73 1.39
CA PHE A 80 10.82 12.98 2.36
C PHE A 80 11.51 13.88 3.38
N LEU A 81 12.14 14.97 2.94
CA LEU A 81 12.79 15.93 3.83
C LEU A 81 11.76 16.60 4.75
N LYS A 82 10.60 17.02 4.23
CA LYS A 82 9.52 17.53 5.08
C LYS A 82 9.11 16.50 6.14
N ALA A 83 8.97 15.23 5.78
CA ALA A 83 8.61 14.17 6.72
C ALA A 83 9.67 13.90 7.82
N ILE A 84 10.93 14.32 7.61
CA ILE A 84 12.00 14.26 8.62
C ILE A 84 11.98 15.49 9.53
N PHE A 85 11.85 16.68 8.94
CA PHE A 85 12.09 17.95 9.64
C PHE A 85 10.81 18.60 10.18
N ASP A 86 9.65 18.24 9.65
CA ASP A 86 8.33 18.69 10.10
C ASP A 86 7.56 17.48 10.66
N ALA A 87 7.36 17.48 11.98
CA ALA A 87 6.70 16.38 12.68
C ALA A 87 5.23 16.21 12.29
N ASP A 88 4.57 17.29 11.85
CA ASP A 88 3.15 17.31 11.52
C ASP A 88 2.89 16.98 10.03
N PHE A 89 3.93 17.03 9.19
CA PHE A 89 3.80 16.82 7.75
C PHE A 89 3.39 15.38 7.38
N PHE A 90 3.90 14.38 8.11
CA PHE A 90 3.67 12.97 7.78
C PHE A 90 3.34 12.14 9.02
N LEU A 91 2.18 12.40 9.63
CA LEU A 91 1.71 11.72 10.84
C LEU A 91 1.36 10.24 10.57
N PRO A 92 1.46 9.36 11.58
CA PRO A 92 1.06 7.97 11.43
C PRO A 92 -0.46 7.83 11.22
N PRO A 93 -0.90 6.80 10.49
CA PRO A 93 -2.33 6.49 10.40
C PRO A 93 -2.94 6.15 11.78
N PRO A 94 -4.25 6.36 12.01
CA PRO A 94 -5.27 6.79 11.05
C PRO A 94 -5.41 8.32 10.95
N THR A 95 -4.43 9.10 11.44
CA THR A 95 -4.51 10.56 11.37
C THR A 95 -4.77 10.99 9.94
N LYS A 96 -5.70 11.94 9.76
CA LYS A 96 -5.99 12.53 8.45
C LYS A 96 -4.81 13.39 8.00
N THR A 97 -3.77 12.75 7.52
CA THR A 97 -2.65 13.44 6.87
C THR A 97 -3.15 13.93 5.53
N ILE A 98 -3.06 15.25 5.28
CA ILE A 98 -3.34 15.89 3.98
C ILE A 98 -2.20 15.55 2.99
N THR A 99 -1.76 14.30 3.00
CA THR A 99 -0.59 13.83 2.26
C THR A 99 -1.12 13.07 1.06
N LYS A 100 -0.73 13.51 -0.13
CA LYS A 100 -1.16 12.88 -1.37
C LYS A 100 -0.50 11.51 -1.47
N LEU A 101 -1.11 10.57 -2.21
CA LEU A 101 -0.46 9.29 -2.44
C LEU A 101 0.93 9.44 -3.10
N GLN A 102 1.15 10.47 -3.93
CA GLN A 102 2.47 10.74 -4.53
C GLN A 102 3.52 11.00 -3.44
N ASP A 103 3.17 11.80 -2.43
CA ASP A 103 4.03 12.06 -1.29
C ASP A 103 4.24 10.76 -0.48
N ILE A 104 3.21 9.94 -0.25
CA ILE A 104 3.35 8.64 0.45
C ILE A 104 4.34 7.73 -0.29
N ILE A 105 4.21 7.62 -1.61
CA ILE A 105 5.08 6.79 -2.46
C ILE A 105 6.51 7.36 -2.51
N GLY A 106 6.66 8.67 -2.68
CA GLY A 106 7.96 9.35 -2.67
C GLY A 106 8.68 9.18 -1.33
N ILE A 107 7.98 9.41 -0.22
CA ILE A 107 8.49 9.17 1.13
C ILE A 107 8.89 7.70 1.30
N LEU A 108 8.07 6.74 0.82
CA LEU A 108 8.38 5.32 0.91
C LEU A 108 9.67 4.97 0.14
N ARG A 109 9.83 5.45 -1.09
CA ARG A 109 11.01 5.24 -1.93
C ARG A 109 12.26 5.84 -1.28
N MET A 110 12.19 7.10 -0.88
CA MET A 110 13.31 7.79 -0.25
C MET A 110 13.67 7.18 1.10
N ALA A 111 12.68 6.82 1.92
CA ALA A 111 12.92 6.13 3.18
C ALA A 111 13.52 4.73 3.00
N HIS A 112 13.21 4.04 1.89
CA HIS A 112 13.89 2.81 1.54
C HIS A 112 15.34 3.05 1.08
N LYS A 113 15.55 4.01 0.18
CA LYS A 113 16.86 4.35 -0.40
C LYS A 113 17.85 4.84 0.66
N TYR A 114 17.38 5.71 1.55
CA TYR A 114 18.17 6.35 2.60
C TYR A 114 18.06 5.64 3.95
N ASP A 115 17.48 4.45 4.01
CA ASP A 115 17.34 3.63 5.22
C ASP A 115 16.78 4.40 6.44
N VAL A 116 15.59 4.97 6.26
CA VAL A 116 14.83 5.65 7.32
C VAL A 116 13.65 4.77 7.75
N ALA A 117 13.92 3.82 8.63
CA ALA A 117 13.00 2.73 8.96
C ALA A 117 11.61 3.19 9.46
N PHE A 118 11.54 4.28 10.24
CA PHE A 118 10.26 4.75 10.79
C PHE A 118 9.35 5.35 9.71
N LEU A 119 9.91 6.09 8.74
CA LEU A 119 9.16 6.64 7.61
C LEU A 119 8.72 5.53 6.66
N ARG A 120 9.62 4.57 6.37
CA ARG A 120 9.28 3.39 5.56
C ARG A 120 8.08 2.64 6.15
N ARG A 121 8.12 2.34 7.45
CA ARG A 121 7.02 1.66 8.15
C ARG A 121 5.73 2.46 8.07
N ARG A 122 5.79 3.77 8.34
CA ARG A 122 4.64 4.66 8.34
C ARG A 122 3.98 4.76 6.96
N ALA A 123 4.78 4.90 5.90
CA ALA A 123 4.27 4.94 4.53
C ALA A 123 3.60 3.62 4.12
N LEU A 124 4.18 2.47 4.50
CA LEU A 124 3.56 1.17 4.28
C LEU A 124 2.24 1.00 5.02
N GLN A 125 2.11 1.53 6.25
CA GLN A 125 0.84 1.51 6.99
C GLN A 125 -0.24 2.36 6.32
N HIS A 126 0.13 3.52 5.76
CA HIS A 126 -0.79 4.33 4.96
C HIS A 126 -1.27 3.58 3.71
N LEU A 127 -0.36 2.92 2.98
CA LEU A 127 -0.74 2.11 1.82
C LEU A 127 -1.60 0.90 2.21
N GLU A 128 -1.34 0.28 3.36
CA GLU A 128 -2.14 -0.84 3.86
C GLU A 128 -3.62 -0.46 4.02
N LEU A 129 -3.90 0.74 4.55
CA LEU A 129 -5.27 1.22 4.75
C LEU A 129 -6.03 1.37 3.42
N LEU A 130 -5.35 1.63 2.30
CA LEU A 130 -5.99 1.68 0.99
C LEU A 130 -6.63 0.34 0.61
N TYR A 131 -6.01 -0.78 1.01
CA TYR A 131 -6.45 -2.12 0.62
C TYR A 131 -7.21 -2.88 1.71
N ARG A 132 -7.18 -2.42 2.96
CA ARG A 132 -7.99 -3.01 4.05
C ARG A 132 -9.50 -2.87 3.81
N VAL A 133 -9.93 -1.84 3.09
CA VAL A 133 -11.36 -1.63 2.76
C VAL A 133 -11.92 -2.73 1.86
N HIS A 134 -11.08 -3.45 1.11
CA HIS A 134 -11.50 -4.56 0.27
C HIS A 134 -11.55 -5.92 1.01
N LEU A 135 -11.27 -5.96 2.31
CA LEU A 135 -11.16 -7.20 3.10
C LEU A 135 -12.09 -7.27 4.33
N GLY A 136 -13.06 -6.35 4.45
CA GLY A 136 -14.26 -6.59 5.25
C GLY A 136 -14.23 -6.24 6.74
N GLU A 137 -13.44 -5.28 7.22
CA GLU A 137 -13.65 -4.77 8.59
C GLU A 137 -14.84 -3.80 8.64
N PRO A 138 -15.93 -4.08 9.39
CA PRO A 138 -17.04 -3.15 9.56
C PRO A 138 -16.63 -2.04 10.53
N GLY A 139 -16.32 -0.87 9.97
CA GLY A 139 -16.08 0.36 10.70
C GLY A 139 -16.10 1.53 9.73
N GLU A 140 -16.57 2.70 10.19
CA GLU A 140 -16.47 3.98 9.45
C GLU A 140 -15.07 4.09 8.86
N SER A 141 -14.92 3.95 7.53
CA SER A 141 -13.63 3.87 6.86
C SER A 141 -12.80 5.13 7.15
N PRO A 142 -11.83 5.11 8.09
CA PRO A 142 -11.15 6.34 8.48
C PRO A 142 -10.11 6.73 7.42
N GLY A 143 -9.68 5.76 6.61
CA GLY A 143 -8.58 5.90 5.68
C GLY A 143 -8.95 6.60 4.37
N TRP A 144 -10.17 6.43 3.88
CA TRP A 144 -10.54 6.94 2.54
C TRP A 144 -10.86 8.44 2.53
N ASP A 145 -11.43 8.98 3.61
CA ASP A 145 -11.64 10.42 3.77
C ASP A 145 -10.35 11.21 4.04
N SER A 146 -9.24 10.51 4.28
CA SER A 146 -7.97 11.13 4.68
C SER A 146 -7.01 11.42 3.53
N VAL A 147 -7.13 10.69 2.41
CA VAL A 147 -6.21 10.82 1.28
C VAL A 147 -6.86 11.69 0.20
N ASP A 148 -6.22 12.80 -0.14
CA ASP A 148 -6.66 13.67 -1.25
C ASP A 148 -6.47 12.94 -2.60
N GLN A 149 -7.59 12.53 -3.20
CA GLN A 149 -7.64 11.81 -4.48
C GLN A 149 -7.71 12.73 -5.70
N SER A 150 -7.78 14.05 -5.51
CA SER A 150 -8.10 15.04 -6.55
C SER A 150 -7.11 15.13 -7.73
N ARG A 151 -5.97 14.42 -7.67
CA ARG A 151 -4.91 14.46 -8.70
C ARG A 151 -4.71 13.17 -9.50
N TYR A 152 -5.44 12.09 -9.22
CA TYR A 152 -5.37 10.88 -10.05
C TYR A 152 -6.51 10.83 -11.05
N SER A 153 -6.19 10.36 -12.26
CA SER A 153 -7.17 10.23 -13.33
C SER A 153 -8.22 9.14 -13.04
N SER A 154 -7.84 8.11 -12.27
CA SER A 154 -8.66 6.92 -11.98
C SER A 154 -8.05 5.99 -10.92
N ASP A 155 -8.87 5.10 -10.36
CA ASP A 155 -8.47 4.06 -9.38
C ASP A 155 -7.39 3.09 -9.92
N LYS A 156 -7.37 2.79 -11.23
CA LYS A 156 -6.33 1.92 -11.83
C LYS A 156 -4.93 2.50 -11.75
N ASP A 157 -4.77 3.81 -12.00
CA ASP A 157 -3.44 4.44 -12.01
C ASP A 157 -2.85 4.40 -10.61
N ARG A 158 -3.70 4.62 -9.60
CA ARG A 158 -3.35 4.46 -8.19
C ARG A 158 -2.75 3.08 -7.92
N ASP A 159 -3.49 2.02 -8.28
CA ASP A 159 -3.07 0.65 -7.96
C ASP A 159 -1.81 0.25 -8.73
N LEU A 160 -1.66 0.67 -9.99
CA LEU A 160 -0.44 0.45 -10.78
C LEU A 160 0.80 1.12 -10.15
N ILE A 161 0.66 2.36 -9.69
CA ILE A 161 1.74 3.09 -9.00
C ILE A 161 2.11 2.39 -7.69
N VAL A 162 1.12 1.95 -6.92
CA VAL A 162 1.38 1.24 -5.66
C VAL A 162 2.04 -0.12 -5.91
N ILE A 163 1.60 -0.88 -6.92
CA ILE A 163 2.24 -2.14 -7.31
C ILE A 163 3.72 -1.91 -7.65
N LYS A 164 4.01 -0.91 -8.49
CA LYS A 164 5.37 -0.54 -8.86
C LYS A 164 6.22 -0.22 -7.62
N ALA A 165 5.74 0.67 -6.76
CA ALA A 165 6.45 1.05 -5.54
C ALA A 165 6.64 -0.12 -4.57
N ALA A 166 5.63 -0.96 -4.39
CA ALA A 166 5.69 -2.13 -3.52
C ALA A 166 6.74 -3.14 -4.01
N VAL A 167 6.88 -3.33 -5.33
CA VAL A 167 7.95 -4.14 -5.92
C VAL A 167 9.31 -3.50 -5.66
N GLU A 168 9.48 -2.21 -5.98
CA GLU A 168 10.74 -1.47 -5.81
C GLU A 168 11.28 -1.55 -4.38
N VAL A 169 10.39 -1.48 -3.39
CA VAL A 169 10.77 -1.50 -1.98
C VAL A 169 10.70 -2.89 -1.34
N GLY A 170 10.33 -3.93 -2.09
CA GLY A 170 10.21 -5.31 -1.59
C GLY A 170 9.05 -5.55 -0.62
N ALA A 171 8.00 -4.74 -0.65
CA ALA A 171 6.77 -4.92 0.14
C ALA A 171 5.82 -5.94 -0.49
N THR A 172 6.30 -7.18 -0.68
CA THR A 172 5.59 -8.24 -1.41
C THR A 172 4.24 -8.63 -0.81
N TRP A 173 4.06 -8.43 0.50
CA TRP A 173 2.80 -8.72 1.20
C TRP A 173 1.64 -7.81 0.77
N LEU A 174 1.92 -6.62 0.22
CA LEU A 174 0.92 -5.68 -0.26
C LEU A 174 0.40 -6.03 -1.66
N LEU A 175 1.25 -6.70 -2.47
CA LEU A 175 1.00 -6.95 -3.88
C LEU A 175 -0.29 -7.71 -4.17
N PRO A 176 -0.66 -8.79 -3.45
CA PRO A 176 -1.85 -9.54 -3.82
C PRO A 176 -3.13 -8.71 -3.69
N ALA A 177 -3.23 -7.86 -2.66
CA ALA A 177 -4.39 -6.99 -2.49
C ALA A 177 -4.44 -5.88 -3.55
N ALA A 178 -3.29 -5.30 -3.89
CA ALA A 178 -3.19 -4.29 -4.94
C ALA A 178 -3.52 -4.84 -6.33
N TYR A 179 -3.01 -6.03 -6.68
CA TYR A 179 -3.37 -6.71 -7.94
C TYR A 179 -4.84 -7.09 -7.99
N TYR A 180 -5.41 -7.55 -6.88
CA TYR A 180 -6.83 -7.86 -6.81
C TYR A 180 -7.69 -6.62 -7.07
N SER A 181 -7.45 -5.52 -6.35
CA SER A 181 -8.15 -4.23 -6.54
C SER A 181 -8.09 -3.79 -8.00
N LEU A 182 -6.88 -3.78 -8.58
CA LEU A 182 -6.66 -3.38 -9.97
C LEU A 182 -7.48 -4.24 -10.94
N CYS A 183 -7.36 -5.57 -10.85
CA CYS A 183 -7.95 -6.50 -11.82
C CYS A 183 -9.45 -6.66 -11.67
N ALA A 184 -9.97 -6.57 -10.44
CA ALA A 184 -11.38 -6.73 -10.17
C ALA A 184 -12.18 -5.48 -10.58
N GLY A 185 -11.60 -4.28 -10.41
CA GLY A 185 -12.27 -3.00 -10.64
C GLY A 185 -12.20 -2.41 -12.03
N ASN A 186 -11.32 -2.90 -12.90
CA ASN A 186 -11.05 -2.26 -14.18
C ASN A 186 -11.14 -3.28 -15.31
N ASP A 187 -11.42 -2.83 -16.54
CA ASP A 187 -11.27 -3.68 -17.72
C ASP A 187 -9.78 -3.81 -18.11
N ILE A 188 -9.37 -4.98 -18.61
CA ILE A 188 -7.98 -5.20 -18.99
C ILE A 188 -7.48 -4.21 -20.06
N ARG A 189 -8.34 -3.77 -20.98
CA ARG A 189 -7.97 -2.77 -21.99
C ARG A 189 -7.73 -1.40 -21.36
N GLU A 190 -8.50 -1.04 -20.35
CA GLU A 190 -8.33 0.20 -19.60
C GLU A 190 -7.05 0.18 -18.77
N ILE A 191 -6.74 -0.96 -18.15
CA ILE A 191 -5.46 -1.17 -17.45
C ILE A 191 -4.28 -1.02 -18.41
N MET A 192 -4.39 -1.60 -19.60
CA MET A 192 -3.31 -1.63 -20.61
C MET A 192 -3.31 -0.40 -21.53
N THR A 193 -4.06 0.66 -21.22
CA THR A 193 -4.16 1.84 -22.09
C THR A 193 -2.82 2.57 -22.19
N ASP A 194 -2.46 3.00 -23.41
CA ASP A 194 -1.24 3.77 -23.66
C ASP A 194 -1.19 5.05 -22.84
N GLY A 195 -0.03 5.31 -22.24
CA GLY A 195 0.20 6.47 -21.37
C GLY A 195 -0.21 6.24 -19.91
N SER A 196 -0.78 5.08 -19.57
CA SER A 196 -0.99 4.70 -18.17
C SER A 196 0.31 4.22 -17.49
N PRO A 197 0.38 4.20 -16.15
CA PRO A 197 1.52 3.64 -15.42
C PRO A 197 1.80 2.16 -15.70
N TRP A 198 0.92 1.48 -16.43
CA TRP A 198 1.14 0.12 -16.94
C TRP A 198 2.44 0.00 -17.73
N ASN A 199 2.74 1.00 -18.56
CA ASN A 199 3.91 0.95 -19.43
C ASN A 199 5.23 0.90 -18.64
N ASP A 200 5.22 1.49 -17.44
CA ASP A 200 6.37 1.53 -16.53
C ASP A 200 6.56 0.25 -15.70
N LEU A 201 5.59 -0.67 -15.72
CA LEU A 201 5.73 -1.96 -15.04
C LEU A 201 6.67 -2.88 -15.81
N GLY A 202 7.50 -3.62 -15.07
CA GLY A 202 8.29 -4.70 -15.64
C GLY A 202 7.42 -5.84 -16.17
N ASP A 203 7.95 -6.58 -17.14
CA ASP A 203 7.26 -7.74 -17.73
C ASP A 203 6.78 -8.76 -16.69
N PRO A 204 7.54 -9.09 -15.62
CA PRO A 204 7.05 -9.99 -14.58
C PRO A 204 5.76 -9.48 -13.92
N GLN A 205 5.68 -8.19 -13.62
CA GLN A 205 4.52 -7.57 -12.99
C GLN A 205 3.31 -7.56 -13.94
N LYS A 206 3.54 -7.31 -15.23
CA LYS A 206 2.50 -7.36 -16.27
C LYS A 206 1.94 -8.78 -16.41
N VAL A 207 2.81 -9.80 -16.43
CA VAL A 207 2.40 -11.22 -16.50
C VAL A 207 1.57 -11.61 -15.28
N VAL A 208 1.98 -11.21 -14.06
CA VAL A 208 1.20 -11.46 -12.84
C VAL A 208 -0.18 -10.82 -12.92
N CYS A 209 -0.27 -9.57 -13.39
CA CYS A 209 -1.54 -8.88 -13.57
C CYS A 209 -2.47 -9.62 -14.56
N ILE A 210 -1.98 -9.96 -15.75
CA ILE A 210 -2.78 -10.65 -16.78
C ILE A 210 -3.23 -12.04 -16.31
N THR A 211 -2.35 -12.76 -15.61
CA THR A 211 -2.65 -14.08 -15.05
C THR A 211 -3.72 -13.97 -13.97
N GLY A 212 -3.58 -13.02 -13.04
CA GLY A 212 -4.56 -12.74 -12.00
C GLY A 212 -5.91 -12.32 -12.58
N TYR A 213 -5.90 -11.43 -13.58
CA TYR A 213 -7.11 -11.01 -14.29
C TYR A 213 -7.83 -12.19 -14.95
N THR A 214 -7.09 -13.05 -15.66
CA THR A 214 -7.65 -14.25 -16.30
C THR A 214 -8.24 -15.20 -15.28
N ALA A 215 -7.58 -15.36 -14.12
CA ALA A 215 -8.09 -16.19 -13.05
C ALA A 215 -9.38 -15.64 -12.44
N LEU A 216 -9.47 -14.33 -12.21
CA LEU A 216 -10.71 -13.69 -11.73
C LEU A 216 -11.86 -13.91 -12.73
N LEU A 217 -11.60 -13.82 -14.03
CA LEU A 217 -12.60 -14.16 -15.04
C LEU A 217 -13.04 -15.63 -15.01
N GLN A 218 -12.19 -16.56 -14.57
CA GLN A 218 -12.51 -17.99 -14.50
C GLN A 218 -13.22 -18.37 -13.20
N TYR A 219 -12.82 -17.80 -12.06
CA TYR A 219 -13.30 -18.20 -10.75
C TYR A 219 -14.50 -17.39 -10.28
N SER A 220 -14.55 -16.08 -10.55
CA SER A 220 -15.65 -15.25 -10.06
C SER A 220 -17.01 -15.70 -10.62
N PRO A 221 -17.17 -16.05 -11.92
CA PRO A 221 -18.44 -16.60 -12.42
C PRO A 221 -18.84 -17.94 -11.79
N LYS A 222 -17.88 -18.80 -11.43
CA LYS A 222 -18.18 -20.06 -10.75
C LYS A 222 -18.70 -19.84 -9.33
N MET A 223 -18.16 -18.82 -8.64
CA MET A 223 -18.71 -18.40 -7.35
C MET A 223 -20.15 -17.92 -7.50
N TRP A 224 -20.42 -17.12 -8.53
CA TRP A 224 -21.78 -16.67 -8.81
C TRP A 224 -22.72 -17.81 -9.21
N GLN A 225 -22.20 -18.85 -9.88
CA GLN A 225 -22.97 -20.04 -10.21
C GLN A 225 -23.39 -20.83 -8.95
N SER A 226 -22.58 -20.83 -7.88
CA SER A 226 -22.97 -21.51 -6.63
C SER A 226 -24.19 -20.85 -5.97
N LEU A 227 -24.35 -19.52 -6.12
CA LEU A 227 -25.56 -18.81 -5.68
C LEU A 227 -26.78 -19.23 -6.48
N LEU A 228 -26.62 -19.46 -7.78
CA LEU A 228 -27.70 -19.90 -8.68
C LEU A 228 -28.01 -21.40 -8.60
N THR A 229 -27.26 -22.17 -7.80
CA THR A 229 -27.51 -23.61 -7.63
C THR A 229 -28.76 -23.78 -6.77
N PRO A 230 -29.81 -24.49 -7.24
CA PRO A 230 -31.04 -24.70 -6.48
C PRO A 230 -30.79 -25.39 -5.14
N SER A 231 -31.64 -25.09 -4.17
CA SER A 231 -31.61 -25.72 -2.85
C SER A 231 -31.92 -27.21 -2.95
N ASN A 232 -31.25 -28.02 -2.13
CA ASN A 232 -31.47 -29.46 -2.13
C ASN A 232 -32.76 -29.80 -1.37
N GLU A 233 -33.70 -30.48 -2.04
CA GLU A 233 -34.99 -30.88 -1.46
C GLU A 233 -34.86 -31.84 -0.27
N ASP A 234 -33.75 -32.58 -0.16
CA ASP A 234 -33.55 -33.60 0.89
C ASP A 234 -33.22 -32.99 2.26
N TYR A 235 -32.65 -31.79 2.31
CA TYR A 235 -32.15 -31.18 3.55
C TYR A 235 -32.33 -29.67 3.67
N CYS A 236 -32.83 -28.97 2.65
CA CYS A 236 -33.20 -27.57 2.78
C CYS A 236 -34.50 -27.44 3.60
N GLU A 237 -34.52 -26.51 4.56
CA GLU A 237 -35.67 -26.29 5.45
C GLU A 237 -36.87 -25.69 4.69
N ASP A 238 -36.62 -24.76 3.76
CA ASP A 238 -37.61 -24.18 2.85
C ASP A 238 -36.95 -23.90 1.49
N PRO A 239 -37.07 -24.83 0.52
CA PRO A 239 -36.49 -24.66 -0.81
C PRO A 239 -37.02 -23.41 -1.54
N ALA A 240 -38.31 -23.09 -1.38
CA ALA A 240 -38.94 -21.98 -2.08
C ALA A 240 -38.40 -20.63 -1.59
N GLU A 241 -38.26 -20.46 -0.27
CA GLU A 241 -37.69 -19.24 0.30
C GLU A 241 -36.19 -19.13 -0.01
N CYS A 242 -35.41 -20.20 0.18
CA CYS A 242 -33.97 -20.17 -0.11
C CYS A 242 -33.70 -19.87 -1.59
N ASP A 243 -34.45 -20.46 -2.52
CA ASP A 243 -34.28 -20.22 -3.95
C ASP A 243 -34.71 -18.80 -4.36
N ALA A 244 -35.76 -18.26 -3.73
CA ALA A 244 -36.14 -16.86 -3.93
C ALA A 244 -35.03 -15.89 -3.49
N ARG A 245 -34.38 -16.15 -2.33
CA ARG A 245 -33.24 -15.36 -1.83
C ARG A 245 -32.00 -15.50 -2.69
N ARG A 246 -31.71 -16.71 -3.19
CA ARG A 246 -30.64 -16.96 -4.16
C ARG A 246 -30.83 -16.12 -5.42
N LEU A 247 -32.05 -16.08 -5.95
CA LEU A 247 -32.39 -15.30 -7.14
C LEU A 247 -32.29 -13.79 -6.89
N GLU A 248 -32.70 -13.31 -5.72
CA GLU A 248 -32.57 -11.91 -5.30
C GLU A 248 -31.09 -11.47 -5.28
N LEU A 249 -30.23 -12.27 -4.64
CA LEU A 249 -28.78 -12.01 -4.59
C LEU A 249 -28.16 -12.06 -5.98
N ALA A 250 -28.49 -13.07 -6.79
CA ALA A 250 -27.97 -13.18 -8.15
C ALA A 250 -28.40 -12.01 -9.04
N SER A 251 -29.64 -11.54 -8.91
CA SER A 251 -30.16 -10.36 -9.63
C SER A 251 -29.41 -9.10 -9.24
N ALA A 252 -29.22 -8.85 -7.93
CA ALA A 252 -28.44 -7.72 -7.44
C ALA A 252 -27.01 -7.76 -8.01
N LEU A 253 -26.38 -8.93 -8.04
CA LEU A 253 -25.03 -9.12 -8.58
C LEU A 253 -24.90 -8.86 -10.08
N LEU A 254 -25.93 -9.19 -10.87
CA LEU A 254 -25.98 -8.86 -12.30
C LEU A 254 -26.14 -7.36 -12.55
N THR A 255 -26.63 -6.59 -11.56
CA THR A 255 -26.70 -5.13 -11.64
C THR A 255 -25.43 -4.42 -11.16
N PHE A 256 -24.60 -5.05 -10.32
CA PHE A 256 -23.30 -4.51 -9.94
C PHE A 256 -22.28 -4.71 -11.09
N GLY A 257 -21.70 -3.60 -11.56
CA GLY A 257 -20.96 -3.51 -12.83
C GLY A 257 -19.67 -4.32 -12.99
N SER A 258 -19.33 -5.28 -12.11
CA SER A 258 -18.23 -6.20 -12.37
C SER A 258 -18.43 -7.54 -11.68
N ILE A 259 -18.79 -8.57 -12.45
CA ILE A 259 -18.74 -9.99 -12.05
C ILE A 259 -17.33 -10.43 -11.60
N ARG A 260 -16.28 -9.62 -11.78
CA ARG A 260 -14.92 -9.95 -11.32
C ARG A 260 -14.71 -9.63 -9.84
N HIS A 261 -15.53 -8.77 -9.24
CA HIS A 261 -15.36 -8.23 -7.89
C HIS A 261 -15.90 -9.11 -6.76
N ALA A 262 -15.84 -10.44 -6.89
CA ALA A 262 -16.46 -11.34 -5.93
C ALA A 262 -15.99 -11.13 -4.47
N LEU A 263 -14.71 -10.88 -4.19
CA LEU A 263 -14.24 -10.58 -2.81
C LEU A 263 -14.67 -9.20 -2.30
N GLY A 264 -14.83 -8.23 -3.21
CA GLY A 264 -15.27 -6.89 -2.82
C GLY A 264 -16.75 -6.87 -2.51
N THR A 265 -17.53 -7.73 -3.17
CA THR A 265 -18.97 -7.84 -2.98
C THR A 265 -19.36 -8.86 -1.91
N MET A 266 -18.60 -9.95 -1.76
CA MET A 266 -18.81 -11.01 -0.76
C MET A 266 -17.85 -10.83 0.42
N ASP A 267 -17.85 -9.62 0.98
CA ASP A 267 -17.06 -9.30 2.16
C ASP A 267 -17.66 -9.91 3.44
N GLN A 268 -17.07 -9.62 4.61
CA GLN A 268 -17.55 -10.16 5.87
C GLN A 268 -19.01 -9.76 6.18
N ALA A 269 -19.43 -8.55 5.80
CA ALA A 269 -20.80 -8.08 6.02
C ALA A 269 -21.78 -8.83 5.11
N TRP A 270 -21.38 -9.09 3.87
CA TRP A 270 -22.13 -9.91 2.94
C TRP A 270 -22.30 -11.35 3.47
N TRP A 271 -21.23 -12.00 3.93
CA TRP A 271 -21.30 -13.36 4.49
C TRP A 271 -22.14 -13.44 5.76
N ALA A 272 -22.08 -12.42 6.61
CA ALA A 272 -22.94 -12.31 7.78
C ALA A 272 -24.43 -12.16 7.40
N SER A 273 -24.71 -11.39 6.35
CA SER A 273 -26.06 -11.23 5.81
C SER A 273 -26.55 -12.53 5.17
N ALA A 274 -25.70 -13.21 4.39
CA ALA A 274 -26.02 -14.50 3.77
C ALA A 274 -26.36 -15.58 4.81
N GLY A 275 -25.67 -15.60 5.96
CA GLY A 275 -25.96 -16.51 7.07
C GLY A 275 -27.32 -16.27 7.75
N GLN A 276 -27.91 -15.09 7.56
CA GLN A 276 -29.27 -14.76 8.02
C GLN A 276 -30.32 -14.99 6.93
N MET A 277 -29.92 -15.01 5.66
CA MET A 277 -30.83 -15.14 4.51
C MET A 277 -31.12 -16.59 4.12
N PHE A 278 -30.19 -17.52 4.39
CA PHE A 278 -30.33 -18.93 4.04
C PHE A 278 -30.56 -19.80 5.28
N CYS A 279 -31.23 -20.94 5.09
CA CYS A 279 -31.23 -21.98 6.11
C CYS A 279 -29.80 -22.51 6.36
N SER A 280 -29.60 -23.15 7.53
CA SER A 280 -28.30 -23.61 7.99
C SER A 280 -27.58 -24.52 6.99
N HIS A 281 -28.33 -25.39 6.31
CA HIS A 281 -27.81 -26.31 5.30
C HIS A 281 -27.40 -25.59 4.00
N CYS A 282 -28.25 -24.73 3.46
CA CYS A 282 -27.95 -23.98 2.24
C CYS A 282 -26.78 -23.00 2.42
N TYR A 283 -26.66 -22.39 3.62
CA TYR A 283 -25.50 -21.58 3.96
C TYR A 283 -24.22 -22.42 4.06
N GLY A 284 -24.29 -23.59 4.70
CA GLY A 284 -23.17 -24.52 4.80
C GLY A 284 -22.67 -24.99 3.44
N ASP A 285 -23.56 -25.31 2.50
CA ASP A 285 -23.20 -25.69 1.13
C ASP A 285 -22.51 -24.53 0.38
N LEU A 286 -23.02 -23.30 0.56
CA LEU A 286 -22.45 -22.11 -0.04
C LEU A 286 -21.03 -21.82 0.49
N GLU A 287 -20.83 -21.90 1.80
CA GLU A 287 -19.52 -21.73 2.45
C GLU A 287 -18.55 -22.87 2.10
N ALA A 288 -19.05 -24.10 1.96
CA ALA A 288 -18.25 -25.27 1.63
C ALA A 288 -17.82 -25.31 0.14
N SER A 289 -18.43 -24.49 -0.72
CA SER A 289 -18.10 -24.47 -2.15
C SER A 289 -16.61 -24.21 -2.39
N PRO A 290 -15.96 -24.95 -3.32
CA PRO A 290 -14.56 -24.71 -3.68
C PRO A 290 -14.25 -23.26 -4.00
N GLU A 291 -15.21 -22.58 -4.62
CA GLU A 291 -15.16 -21.18 -5.02
C GLU A 291 -15.17 -20.26 -3.80
N ALA A 292 -16.04 -20.50 -2.82
CA ALA A 292 -16.06 -19.77 -1.55
C ALA A 292 -14.78 -19.99 -0.74
N ARG A 293 -14.12 -21.15 -0.86
CA ARG A 293 -12.83 -21.39 -0.19
C ARG A 293 -11.66 -20.69 -0.88
N VAL A 294 -11.71 -20.57 -2.21
CA VAL A 294 -10.73 -19.81 -2.99
C VAL A 294 -10.89 -18.32 -2.70
N LEU A 295 -12.12 -17.84 -2.51
CA LEU A 295 -12.43 -16.42 -2.33
C LEU A 295 -12.46 -15.99 -0.84
N GLY A 296 -13.23 -16.68 0.00
CA GLY A 296 -13.45 -16.39 1.42
C GLY A 296 -12.33 -16.78 2.39
N GLY A 297 -11.10 -17.01 1.93
CA GLY A 297 -10.02 -17.42 2.83
C GLY A 297 -8.63 -17.02 2.37
N ALA A 298 -7.65 -17.16 3.28
CA ALA A 298 -6.21 -16.99 3.07
C ALA A 298 -5.66 -17.71 1.82
N SER A 299 -6.43 -18.61 1.21
CA SER A 299 -6.11 -19.34 0.00
C SER A 299 -6.03 -18.46 -1.26
N PHE A 300 -6.78 -17.36 -1.41
CA PHE A 300 -6.56 -16.44 -2.56
C PHE A 300 -5.15 -15.84 -2.50
N PHE A 301 -4.72 -15.40 -1.32
CA PHE A 301 -3.40 -14.80 -1.11
C PHE A 301 -2.26 -15.81 -1.23
N VAL A 302 -2.45 -17.04 -0.74
CA VAL A 302 -1.50 -18.15 -0.92
C VAL A 302 -1.44 -18.58 -2.39
N TRP A 303 -2.57 -18.61 -3.09
CA TRP A 303 -2.66 -18.95 -4.51
C TRP A 303 -2.06 -17.85 -5.39
N ALA A 304 -2.44 -16.58 -5.21
CA ALA A 304 -1.86 -15.43 -5.92
C ALA A 304 -0.35 -15.32 -5.69
N SER A 305 0.13 -15.57 -4.46
CA SER A 305 1.58 -15.61 -4.16
C SER A 305 2.28 -16.81 -4.83
N SER A 306 1.63 -17.98 -4.87
CA SER A 306 2.15 -19.19 -5.51
C SER A 306 2.18 -19.11 -7.04
N VAL A 307 1.22 -18.41 -7.65
CA VAL A 307 1.18 -18.17 -9.11
C VAL A 307 2.11 -17.03 -9.52
N ALA A 308 2.32 -16.03 -8.66
CA ALA A 308 3.25 -14.92 -8.89
C ALA A 308 4.76 -15.28 -8.69
N GLY A 309 5.09 -16.55 -8.41
CA GLY A 309 6.48 -16.95 -8.17
C GLY A 309 7.13 -16.35 -6.91
N VAL A 310 6.33 -15.70 -6.05
CA VAL A 310 6.80 -15.12 -4.80
C VAL A 310 6.85 -16.25 -3.76
N GLY A 311 8.06 -16.71 -3.46
CA GLY A 311 8.34 -17.94 -2.71
C GLY A 311 7.52 -18.15 -1.43
N LYS A 312 7.30 -19.42 -1.09
CA LYS A 312 6.51 -20.02 0.02
C LYS A 312 6.85 -19.56 1.47
N ARG A 313 7.22 -18.32 1.73
CA ARG A 313 7.49 -17.81 3.08
C ARG A 313 6.83 -16.46 3.33
N ALA A 314 5.49 -16.43 3.25
CA ALA A 314 4.70 -15.46 3.99
C ALA A 314 3.88 -16.23 5.02
N GLN A 315 4.49 -16.56 6.17
CA GLN A 315 3.69 -16.83 7.36
C GLN A 315 3.05 -15.49 7.74
N PHE A 316 1.72 -15.39 7.62
CA PHE A 316 0.95 -14.34 8.25
C PHE A 316 1.19 -14.43 9.77
N ARG A 317 2.22 -13.74 10.26
CA ARG A 317 2.29 -13.36 11.66
C ARG A 317 1.49 -12.08 11.79
N THR A 318 0.31 -12.21 12.36
CA THR A 318 -0.42 -11.09 12.95
C THR A 318 0.56 -10.32 13.84
N ALA A 319 0.86 -9.08 13.48
CA ALA A 319 1.63 -8.17 14.30
C ALA A 319 0.75 -7.78 15.51
N ARG A 320 0.68 -8.66 16.50
CA ARG A 320 0.32 -8.28 17.88
C ARG A 320 1.63 -8.15 18.66
N SER A 321 1.91 -6.90 19.05
CA SER A 321 2.68 -6.49 20.24
C SER A 321 3.96 -7.26 20.57
N HIS A 322 5.11 -6.62 20.33
CA HIS A 322 6.04 -6.16 21.37
C HIS A 322 7.01 -5.12 20.81
#